data_AF-A0A8B7CXN6-F1
#
_entry.id   AF-A0A8B7CXN6-F1
#
_cell.length_a   1.000
_cell.length_b   1.000
_cell.length_c   1.000
_cell.angle_alpha   90.00
_cell.angle_beta   90.00
_cell.angle_gamma   90.00
#
_symmetry.space_group_name_H-M   'P 1'
#
loop_
_entity.id
_entity.type
_entity.pdbx_description
1 polymer ?
#
loop_
_entity_poly.entity_id
_entity_poly.type
_entity_poly.pdbx_seq_one_letter_code
_entity_poly.pdbx_strand_id
1 'polypeptide(L)'
;MQVESWIPSSSYILKLIRAAGGSLGNGNKKLKLARVSAAVLSPLGNPSRASHLFSLPVSIKTLTPESSFPFVSSVFGRRNMASSVLSDCSLPAPARLLPFQRSVQSRTSQFQRSVSFAWRPLSLSAIRSTASPHWSLSASASVAVTTETSAKVIDGKAVAKQIKDEIAGEIVRMKDGIGIVPGLAVILVGSRKDSQTYVRNKKKACEAVGIKSYEANLPEDSTEEEVLKHIACFNDDPSVHGILVQLPLPRHMNEEKILNAIGLEKDVDGFHPLNIGRLSMQGRDPLFVPCTPKGCMELLHRYGVEIKGKRAVVIGRSNIVGMPAALLLQKANATISMVHSYTKNPVEITRQADIIISAAGVANLVRGSWIKPGAVVIDVGINPVDDAQSPRGYRLVGDVCYEEACKVASAITPVPGGVGPMTIAMLLSNTLSSAKRIHDFKVHVHSFS
;
A
#
# COMPACT_ATOMS: atom_id res chain seq x y z
N MET A 1 31.92 6.82 -19.75
CA MET A 1 31.19 7.63 -20.76
C MET A 1 30.08 6.73 -21.31
N GLN A 2 28.84 7.16 -21.49
CA GLN A 2 28.17 8.41 -21.05
C GLN A 2 27.13 8.06 -19.96
N VAL A 3 26.53 9.07 -19.32
CA VAL A 3 25.39 8.89 -18.39
C VAL A 3 24.16 9.47 -19.06
N GLU A 4 23.24 8.62 -19.51
CA GLU A 4 21.92 9.10 -19.96
C GLU A 4 21.05 9.45 -18.74
N SER A 5 20.62 10.70 -18.70
CA SER A 5 19.75 11.22 -17.64
C SER A 5 18.31 10.75 -17.85
N TRP A 6 17.80 9.95 -16.91
CA TRP A 6 16.39 9.57 -16.86
C TRP A 6 15.49 10.77 -16.53
N ILE A 7 15.16 11.55 -17.55
CA ILE A 7 14.17 12.62 -17.51
C ILE A 7 12.85 12.06 -18.07
N PRO A 8 11.71 12.17 -17.36
CA PRO A 8 10.42 11.78 -17.89
C PRO A 8 10.09 12.56 -19.18
N SER A 9 9.76 11.86 -20.26
CA SER A 9 9.50 12.45 -21.56
C SER A 9 8.29 13.40 -21.54
N SER A 10 8.47 14.64 -22.02
CA SER A 10 7.45 15.72 -22.05
C SER A 10 6.33 15.50 -23.09
N SER A 11 5.66 14.35 -23.02
CA SER A 11 4.66 13.87 -24.00
C SER A 11 3.34 14.66 -24.05
N TYR A 12 3.21 15.75 -23.29
CA TYR A 12 2.00 16.58 -23.22
C TYR A 12 2.00 17.80 -24.16
N ILE A 13 3.17 18.32 -24.54
CA ILE A 13 3.25 19.55 -25.36
C ILE A 13 3.03 19.27 -26.85
N LEU A 14 3.57 18.16 -27.38
CA LEU A 14 3.40 17.80 -28.80
C LEU A 14 1.97 17.39 -29.19
N LYS A 15 1.11 17.05 -28.22
CA LYS A 15 -0.33 16.81 -28.50
C LYS A 15 -1.14 18.09 -28.72
N LEU A 16 -0.70 19.24 -28.19
CA LEU A 16 -1.38 20.53 -28.39
C LEU A 16 -1.17 21.08 -29.82
N ILE A 17 0.00 20.88 -30.42
CA ILE A 17 0.31 21.36 -31.76
C ILE A 17 -0.50 20.61 -32.84
N ARG A 18 -0.84 19.34 -32.61
CA ARG A 18 -1.61 18.51 -33.56
C ARG A 18 -3.14 18.68 -33.47
N ALA A 19 -3.64 19.46 -32.51
CA ALA A 19 -5.07 19.77 -32.35
C ALA A 19 -5.49 21.08 -33.05
N ALA A 20 -4.55 21.86 -33.59
CA ALA A 20 -4.78 23.19 -34.13
C ALA A 20 -4.75 23.29 -35.67
N GLY A 21 -4.86 22.17 -36.39
CA GLY A 21 -4.82 22.15 -37.86
C GLY A 21 -5.87 21.23 -38.47
N GLY A 22 -6.97 21.81 -38.98
CA GLY A 22 -8.00 21.00 -39.66
C GLY A 22 -9.39 21.62 -39.89
N SER A 23 -9.50 22.84 -40.42
CA SER A 23 -10.69 23.23 -41.20
C SER A 23 -10.43 24.47 -42.07
N LEU A 24 -10.45 24.30 -43.39
CA LEU A 24 -10.39 25.39 -44.36
C LEU A 24 -11.81 25.70 -44.86
N GLY A 25 -12.51 26.57 -44.13
CA GLY A 25 -13.81 27.14 -44.54
C GLY A 25 -13.63 28.48 -45.24
N ASN A 26 -14.25 28.66 -46.41
CA ASN A 26 -14.07 29.84 -47.25
C ASN A 26 -14.92 31.03 -46.75
N GLY A 27 -14.31 32.19 -46.47
CA GLY A 27 -15.04 33.36 -45.94
C GLY A 27 -14.19 34.63 -45.76
N ASN A 28 -14.44 35.64 -46.59
CA ASN A 28 -13.72 36.92 -46.57
C ASN A 28 -14.21 37.86 -45.44
N LYS A 29 -13.32 38.31 -44.55
CA LYS A 29 -13.22 39.72 -44.06
C LYS A 29 -11.99 40.00 -43.19
N LYS A 30 -11.55 41.27 -43.20
CA LYS A 30 -10.27 41.78 -42.67
C LYS A 30 -10.16 41.76 -41.13
N LEU A 31 -8.96 41.50 -40.61
CA LEU A 31 -8.50 42.01 -39.30
C LEU A 31 -6.99 42.31 -39.32
N LYS A 32 -6.53 43.19 -38.42
CA LYS A 32 -5.18 43.80 -38.47
C LYS A 32 -4.12 42.93 -37.79
N LEU A 33 -2.91 42.94 -38.34
CA LEU A 33 -1.69 42.45 -37.68
C LEU A 33 -1.12 43.50 -36.72
N ALA A 34 -0.58 43.05 -35.58
CA ALA A 34 0.38 43.78 -34.76
C ALA A 34 1.47 42.79 -34.28
N ARG A 35 2.73 43.19 -34.36
CA ARG A 35 3.89 42.37 -33.94
C ARG A 35 4.25 42.66 -32.48
N VAL A 36 4.76 41.65 -31.78
CA VAL A 36 5.69 41.83 -30.66
C VAL A 36 6.89 40.93 -30.91
N SER A 37 8.10 41.47 -30.78
CA SER A 37 9.36 40.75 -31.01
C SER A 37 9.95 40.21 -29.70
N ALA A 38 10.75 39.16 -29.80
CA ALA A 38 11.55 38.67 -28.68
C ALA A 38 12.83 39.52 -28.49
N ALA A 39 13.32 39.57 -27.25
CA ALA A 39 14.66 39.99 -26.89
C ALA A 39 15.15 39.12 -25.71
N VAL A 40 16.47 38.93 -25.60
CA VAL A 40 17.13 38.03 -24.66
C VAL A 40 18.18 38.83 -23.88
N LEU A 41 18.36 38.56 -22.57
CA LEU A 41 19.65 38.51 -21.89
C LEU A 41 19.56 38.11 -20.40
N SER A 42 20.68 37.66 -19.87
CA SER A 42 21.02 37.27 -18.47
C SER A 42 22.55 37.47 -18.31
N PRO A 43 23.27 37.20 -17.19
CA PRO A 43 22.89 36.54 -15.93
C PRO A 43 23.55 37.13 -14.64
N LEU A 44 23.55 36.35 -13.54
CA LEU A 44 24.46 36.36 -12.36
C LEU A 44 24.44 37.54 -11.36
N GLY A 45 24.69 37.20 -10.08
CA GLY A 45 25.09 38.15 -9.02
C GLY A 45 24.60 37.78 -7.61
N ASN A 46 25.51 37.49 -6.67
CA ASN A 46 25.23 37.34 -5.23
C ASN A 46 26.47 37.71 -4.40
N PRO A 47 26.38 38.71 -3.50
CA PRO A 47 27.31 38.81 -2.37
C PRO A 47 26.61 39.02 -1.01
N SER A 48 27.30 38.62 0.06
CA SER A 48 26.84 38.68 1.46
C SER A 48 27.43 39.86 2.26
N ARG A 49 26.78 40.18 3.40
CA ARG A 49 27.18 41.10 4.49
C ARG A 49 27.05 42.62 4.25
N ALA A 50 26.16 43.22 5.04
CA ALA A 50 26.44 44.43 5.83
C ALA A 50 25.55 44.40 7.09
N SER A 51 25.93 45.11 8.15
CA SER A 51 25.21 45.15 9.44
C SER A 51 25.14 46.58 10.00
N HIS A 52 24.31 46.75 11.05
CA HIS A 52 24.15 47.92 11.94
C HIS A 52 23.12 49.01 11.59
N LEU A 53 22.32 49.33 12.64
CA LEU A 53 21.67 50.61 12.99
C LEU A 53 20.57 51.12 12.02
N PHE A 54 19.40 51.59 12.46
CA PHE A 54 19.06 52.29 13.71
C PHE A 54 17.74 51.84 14.37
N SER A 55 17.46 52.36 15.57
CA SER A 55 16.27 52.10 16.39
C SER A 55 15.19 53.18 16.29
N LEU A 56 13.91 52.81 16.52
CA LEU A 56 13.02 53.31 17.60
C LEU A 56 11.59 52.66 17.49
N PRO A 57 10.75 52.69 18.55
CA PRO A 57 9.49 51.91 18.67
C PRO A 57 8.21 52.77 18.47
N VAL A 58 7.07 52.36 19.08
CA VAL A 58 5.68 52.91 19.11
C VAL A 58 4.72 52.14 18.18
N SER A 59 3.53 51.66 18.58
CA SER A 59 2.90 51.56 19.93
C SER A 59 1.87 50.42 20.00
N ILE A 60 1.55 49.96 21.21
CA ILE A 60 0.35 49.15 21.51
C ILE A 60 -0.68 50.05 22.20
N LYS A 61 -1.97 49.92 21.85
CA LYS A 61 -3.10 50.56 22.55
C LYS A 61 -4.10 49.53 23.06
N THR A 62 -4.31 49.51 24.36
CA THR A 62 -5.41 48.84 25.06
C THR A 62 -6.56 49.82 25.31
N LEU A 63 -7.82 49.42 25.14
CA LEU A 63 -8.99 50.21 25.55
C LEU A 63 -10.15 49.31 26.03
N THR A 64 -10.67 49.65 27.23
CA THR A 64 -11.90 49.22 27.94
C THR A 64 -12.20 50.34 28.98
N PRO A 65 -13.35 50.41 29.69
CA PRO A 65 -14.47 49.46 29.82
C PRO A 65 -15.90 50.08 29.77
N GLU A 66 -16.89 49.28 30.24
CA GLU A 66 -18.22 49.67 30.79
C GLU A 66 -19.33 50.15 29.82
N SER A 67 -20.65 50.01 30.11
CA SER A 67 -21.43 49.34 31.20
C SER A 67 -22.76 48.78 30.59
N SER A 68 -23.86 48.32 31.24
CA SER A 68 -24.34 48.32 32.64
C SER A 68 -25.40 47.20 32.91
N PHE A 69 -26.25 47.34 33.94
CA PHE A 69 -27.31 46.42 34.44
C PHE A 69 -28.67 47.15 34.66
N PRO A 70 -29.87 46.52 34.92
CA PRO A 70 -30.23 45.40 35.85
C PRO A 70 -30.97 44.19 35.20
N PHE A 71 -31.06 42.97 35.76
CA PHE A 71 -31.53 42.42 37.07
C PHE A 71 -33.08 42.33 37.19
N VAL A 72 -33.71 41.16 37.48
CA VAL A 72 -34.01 40.62 38.84
C VAL A 72 -34.43 39.11 38.79
N SER A 73 -33.73 38.26 39.58
CA SER A 73 -34.18 37.14 40.48
C SER A 73 -35.17 36.00 40.02
N SER A 74 -35.23 34.78 40.62
CA SER A 74 -34.34 34.00 41.54
C SER A 74 -34.94 32.59 41.90
N VAL A 75 -34.27 31.81 42.80
CA VAL A 75 -34.78 30.66 43.63
C VAL A 75 -34.89 29.28 42.92
N PHE A 76 -34.39 28.13 43.42
CA PHE A 76 -33.43 27.79 44.51
C PHE A 76 -32.85 26.35 44.32
N GLY A 77 -31.74 26.01 45.00
CA GLY A 77 -31.30 24.60 45.14
C GLY A 77 -29.81 24.45 45.53
N ARG A 78 -29.50 23.94 46.73
CA ARG A 78 -28.12 23.73 47.22
C ARG A 78 -27.86 22.27 47.60
N ARG A 79 -26.60 21.82 47.49
CA ARG A 79 -25.91 21.12 48.60
C ARG A 79 -24.36 21.14 48.50
N ASN A 80 -23.78 21.35 49.68
CA ASN A 80 -22.37 21.29 50.12
C ASN A 80 -21.69 19.92 49.84
N MET A 81 -20.38 19.66 50.04
CA MET A 81 -19.11 20.43 50.15
C MET A 81 -17.98 19.38 50.28
N ALA A 82 -16.73 19.72 49.92
CA ALA A 82 -15.49 19.44 50.68
C ALA A 82 -14.23 19.65 49.82
N SER A 83 -13.12 20.04 50.45
CA SER A 83 -11.78 20.08 49.84
C SER A 83 -10.73 19.59 50.84
N SER A 84 -9.56 19.19 50.34
CA SER A 84 -8.35 18.90 51.13
C SER A 84 -7.11 19.30 50.33
N VAL A 85 -6.03 19.70 51.01
CA VAL A 85 -5.03 20.63 50.47
C VAL A 85 -3.60 20.24 50.90
N LEU A 86 -2.64 20.45 49.98
CA LEU A 86 -1.16 20.47 50.14
C LEU A 86 -0.41 19.21 50.65
N SER A 87 0.67 18.86 49.94
CA SER A 87 2.03 19.16 50.45
C SER A 87 3.11 18.97 49.36
N ASP A 88 4.13 19.82 49.34
CA ASP A 88 5.29 19.77 48.42
C ASP A 88 6.51 19.05 49.01
N CYS A 89 7.43 18.57 48.15
CA CYS A 89 8.87 18.37 48.44
C CYS A 89 9.70 18.20 47.15
N SER A 90 11.01 18.47 47.21
CA SER A 90 11.80 18.87 46.02
C SER A 90 13.20 18.23 45.88
N LEU A 91 13.48 17.58 44.72
CA LEU A 91 14.76 17.52 43.97
C LEU A 91 16.07 17.00 44.68
N PRO A 92 17.21 16.76 43.99
CA PRO A 92 17.41 15.94 42.77
C PRO A 92 18.67 15.01 42.75
N ALA A 93 18.69 14.03 41.81
CA ALA A 93 19.88 13.40 41.17
C ALA A 93 20.86 12.53 42.03
N PRO A 94 21.90 11.83 41.47
CA PRO A 94 22.15 11.40 40.08
C PRO A 94 22.56 9.89 39.88
N ALA A 95 22.41 9.41 38.63
CA ALA A 95 23.23 8.44 37.87
C ALA A 95 23.82 7.11 38.48
N ARG A 96 23.56 5.99 37.78
CA ARG A 96 24.62 5.10 37.21
C ARG A 96 24.09 4.09 36.17
N LEU A 97 24.92 3.78 35.18
CA LEU A 97 24.73 2.71 34.18
C LEU A 97 25.67 1.53 34.49
N LEU A 98 25.16 0.29 34.45
CA LEU A 98 25.95 -0.95 34.27
C LEU A 98 25.09 -2.03 33.57
N PRO A 99 25.70 -3.03 32.88
CA PRO A 99 25.01 -3.88 31.91
C PRO A 99 24.36 -5.13 32.51
N PHE A 100 23.28 -5.59 31.88
CA PHE A 100 22.59 -6.84 32.25
C PHE A 100 23.06 -8.02 31.38
N GLN A 101 23.96 -8.85 31.89
CA GLN A 101 24.33 -10.11 31.24
C GLN A 101 23.28 -11.21 31.51
N ARG A 102 23.13 -12.13 30.56
CA ARG A 102 22.28 -13.33 30.72
C ARG A 102 22.84 -14.25 31.81
N SER A 103 21.97 -14.74 32.68
CA SER A 103 22.12 -16.06 33.30
C SER A 103 20.89 -16.89 32.97
N VAL A 104 21.11 -18.15 32.59
CA VAL A 104 20.04 -19.13 32.29
C VAL A 104 20.03 -20.14 33.41
N GLN A 105 18.94 -20.19 34.19
CA GLN A 105 18.75 -21.23 35.19
C GLN A 105 18.04 -22.42 34.56
N SER A 106 18.79 -23.47 34.25
CA SER A 106 18.23 -24.79 33.95
C SER A 106 17.78 -25.48 35.23
N ARG A 107 16.50 -25.83 35.34
CA ARG A 107 16.01 -26.71 36.41
C ARG A 107 16.42 -28.15 36.10
N THR A 108 17.09 -28.79 37.06
CA THR A 108 17.31 -30.23 37.06
C THR A 108 16.05 -30.97 37.48
N SER A 109 15.75 -32.08 36.80
CA SER A 109 14.94 -33.16 37.36
C SER A 109 15.51 -34.48 36.83
N GLN A 110 15.78 -35.41 37.74
CA GLN A 110 16.32 -36.72 37.39
C GLN A 110 15.15 -37.67 37.14
N PHE A 111 15.25 -38.50 36.09
CA PHE A 111 14.61 -39.82 36.10
C PHE A 111 15.48 -40.81 35.34
N GLN A 112 15.71 -41.98 35.94
CA GLN A 112 16.53 -43.04 35.36
C GLN A 112 15.67 -43.98 34.49
N ARG A 113 16.23 -44.43 33.37
CA ARG A 113 16.34 -45.87 33.09
C ARG A 113 17.38 -46.16 32.02
N SER A 114 18.01 -47.33 32.13
CA SER A 114 19.13 -47.77 31.30
C SER A 114 18.71 -48.84 30.30
N VAL A 115 19.24 -48.73 29.07
CA VAL A 115 19.57 -49.89 28.24
C VAL A 115 20.90 -49.55 27.55
N SER A 116 21.83 -50.50 27.53
CA SER A 116 23.17 -50.31 26.95
C SER A 116 23.31 -51.08 25.64
N PHE A 117 23.92 -50.47 24.63
CA PHE A 117 24.46 -51.19 23.47
C PHE A 117 25.89 -50.71 23.19
N ALA A 118 26.83 -51.66 23.19
CA ALA A 118 28.26 -51.37 23.15
C ALA A 118 28.80 -51.32 21.71
N TRP A 119 29.61 -50.30 21.41
CA TRP A 119 30.41 -50.24 20.20
C TRP A 119 31.76 -50.95 20.43
N ARG A 120 32.23 -51.73 19.44
CA ARG A 120 33.57 -52.35 19.42
C ARG A 120 34.40 -51.80 18.25
N PRO A 121 35.59 -51.23 18.49
CA PRO A 121 36.51 -50.83 17.42
C PRO A 121 37.62 -51.87 17.18
N LEU A 122 37.76 -52.33 15.93
CA LEU A 122 38.87 -53.11 15.36
C LEU A 122 38.84 -52.87 13.83
N SER A 123 39.93 -52.87 13.06
CA SER A 123 41.37 -52.74 13.36
C SER A 123 42.08 -52.24 12.09
N LEU A 124 43.24 -51.59 12.19
CA LEU A 124 44.06 -51.19 11.03
C LEU A 124 45.04 -52.30 10.64
N SER A 125 45.11 -52.67 9.36
CA SER A 125 46.22 -53.47 8.81
C SER A 125 46.35 -53.43 7.28
N ALA A 126 47.61 -53.32 6.84
CA ALA A 126 48.20 -53.80 5.59
C ALA A 126 47.64 -53.34 4.21
N ILE A 127 48.43 -52.47 3.57
CA ILE A 127 48.43 -52.21 2.12
C ILE A 127 48.87 -53.47 1.35
N ARG A 128 48.25 -53.76 0.20
CA ARG A 128 48.94 -54.35 -0.97
C ARG A 128 48.38 -53.80 -2.28
N SER A 129 49.27 -53.56 -3.24
CA SER A 129 48.97 -53.11 -4.60
C SER A 129 48.79 -54.29 -5.55
N THR A 130 47.90 -54.18 -6.54
CA THR A 130 48.18 -54.60 -7.93
C THR A 130 47.14 -54.11 -8.95
N ALA A 131 47.62 -53.79 -10.15
CA ALA A 131 46.96 -53.80 -11.47
C ALA A 131 45.48 -53.36 -11.62
N SER A 132 45.28 -52.24 -12.32
CA SER A 132 44.07 -51.96 -13.08
C SER A 132 43.94 -52.89 -14.30
N PRO A 133 42.72 -53.05 -14.84
CA PRO A 133 42.55 -52.86 -16.28
C PRO A 133 41.50 -51.79 -16.63
N HIS A 134 41.58 -51.27 -17.86
CA HIS A 134 40.65 -50.28 -18.41
C HIS A 134 39.19 -50.79 -18.42
N TRP A 135 38.25 -49.93 -18.01
CA TRP A 135 36.93 -49.87 -18.65
C TRP A 135 36.63 -48.43 -19.05
N SER A 136 36.53 -48.20 -20.36
CA SER A 136 36.29 -46.88 -20.94
C SER A 136 34.78 -46.67 -21.14
N LEU A 137 34.03 -46.38 -20.07
CA LEU A 137 32.69 -45.83 -20.26
C LEU A 137 32.80 -44.35 -20.62
N SER A 138 32.57 -44.04 -21.89
CA SER A 138 32.17 -42.72 -22.34
C SER A 138 30.84 -42.37 -21.67
N ALA A 139 30.91 -41.71 -20.52
CA ALA A 139 29.76 -41.10 -19.88
C ALA A 139 29.28 -39.92 -20.74
N SER A 140 28.57 -40.24 -21.82
CA SER A 140 27.76 -39.29 -22.58
C SER A 140 26.73 -38.70 -21.62
N ALA A 141 27.07 -37.55 -21.03
CA ALA A 141 26.17 -36.78 -20.20
C ALA A 141 25.03 -36.31 -21.10
N SER A 142 23.98 -37.14 -21.18
CA SER A 142 22.71 -36.78 -21.77
C SER A 142 22.23 -35.54 -21.05
N VAL A 143 22.37 -34.38 -21.69
CA VAL A 143 21.84 -33.11 -21.18
C VAL A 143 20.36 -33.36 -20.94
N ALA A 144 19.98 -33.45 -19.66
CA ALA A 144 18.59 -33.65 -19.29
C ALA A 144 17.83 -32.47 -19.88
N VAL A 145 16.97 -32.75 -20.87
CA VAL A 145 16.12 -31.74 -21.48
C VAL A 145 15.35 -31.09 -20.35
N THR A 146 15.68 -29.84 -20.05
CA THR A 146 15.02 -29.07 -19.00
C THR A 146 13.58 -28.91 -19.42
N THR A 147 12.71 -29.76 -18.88
CA THR A 147 11.25 -29.66 -18.99
C THR A 147 10.87 -28.21 -18.75
N GLU A 148 10.14 -27.58 -19.68
CA GLU A 148 9.86 -26.15 -19.62
C GLU A 148 9.03 -25.82 -18.37
N THR A 149 9.71 -25.51 -17.27
CA THR A 149 9.09 -25.09 -16.01
C THR A 149 8.61 -23.66 -16.15
N SER A 150 7.49 -23.50 -16.86
CA SER A 150 6.70 -22.28 -16.84
C SER A 150 6.27 -21.98 -15.41
N ALA A 151 6.41 -20.73 -15.00
CA ALA A 151 6.07 -20.27 -13.66
C ALA A 151 4.61 -20.59 -13.30
N LYS A 152 4.37 -21.01 -12.05
CA LYS A 152 3.02 -21.26 -11.51
C LYS A 152 2.20 -19.96 -11.55
N VAL A 153 1.09 -19.96 -12.29
CA VAL A 153 0.20 -18.80 -12.38
C VAL A 153 -0.46 -18.56 -11.02
N ILE A 154 -0.31 -17.35 -10.49
CA ILE A 154 -0.98 -16.89 -9.27
C ILE A 154 -2.31 -16.26 -9.66
N ASP A 155 -3.34 -17.10 -9.79
CA ASP A 155 -4.71 -16.67 -10.14
C ASP A 155 -5.38 -15.96 -8.95
N GLY A 156 -5.26 -14.63 -8.93
CA GLY A 156 -5.91 -13.77 -7.97
C GLY A 156 -7.41 -13.56 -8.21
N LYS A 157 -7.95 -13.93 -9.38
CA LYS A 157 -9.40 -13.96 -9.65
C LYS A 157 -10.04 -15.16 -8.97
N ALA A 158 -9.38 -16.32 -8.98
CA ALA A 158 -9.81 -17.50 -8.23
C ALA A 158 -9.75 -17.25 -6.71
N VAL A 159 -8.63 -16.71 -6.20
CA VAL A 159 -8.49 -16.37 -4.77
C VAL A 159 -9.49 -15.28 -4.34
N ALA A 160 -9.66 -14.21 -5.12
CA ALA A 160 -10.65 -13.19 -4.83
C ALA A 160 -12.10 -13.71 -4.90
N LYS A 161 -12.38 -14.83 -5.58
CA LYS A 161 -13.68 -15.51 -5.47
C LYS A 161 -13.82 -16.18 -4.10
N GLN A 162 -12.87 -17.04 -3.72
CA GLN A 162 -12.89 -17.75 -2.43
C GLN A 162 -13.12 -16.78 -1.26
N ILE A 163 -12.35 -15.70 -1.20
CA ILE A 163 -12.45 -14.67 -0.15
C ILE A 163 -13.82 -14.00 -0.13
N LYS A 164 -14.47 -13.79 -1.28
CA LYS A 164 -15.84 -13.25 -1.32
C LYS A 164 -16.88 -14.27 -0.88
N ASP A 165 -16.69 -15.55 -1.23
CA ASP A 165 -17.55 -16.64 -0.75
C ASP A 165 -17.45 -16.76 0.78
N GLU A 166 -16.24 -16.67 1.34
CA GLU A 166 -15.95 -16.60 2.79
C GLU A 166 -16.63 -15.38 3.44
N ILE A 167 -16.45 -14.18 2.88
CA ILE A 167 -17.08 -12.94 3.37
C ILE A 167 -18.61 -13.03 3.36
N ALA A 168 -19.21 -13.61 2.30
CA ALA A 168 -20.66 -13.78 2.22
C ALA A 168 -21.19 -14.69 3.33
N GLY A 169 -20.49 -15.80 3.61
CA GLY A 169 -20.80 -16.67 4.75
C GLY A 169 -20.73 -15.92 6.09
N GLU A 170 -19.69 -15.12 6.30
CA GLU A 170 -19.55 -14.30 7.52
C GLU A 170 -20.63 -13.23 7.68
N ILE A 171 -21.14 -12.67 6.58
CA ILE A 171 -22.22 -11.68 6.61
C ILE A 171 -23.56 -12.33 6.93
N VAL A 172 -23.81 -13.55 6.42
CA VAL A 172 -24.96 -14.36 6.87
C VAL A 172 -24.86 -14.65 8.37
N ARG A 173 -23.70 -15.12 8.87
CA ARG A 173 -23.50 -15.35 10.32
C ARG A 173 -23.71 -14.08 11.17
N MET A 174 -23.30 -12.91 10.69
CA MET A 174 -23.50 -11.64 11.39
C MET A 174 -24.97 -11.20 11.38
N LYS A 175 -25.65 -11.32 10.24
CA LYS A 175 -27.06 -11.00 10.09
C LYS A 175 -27.96 -11.90 10.94
N ASP A 176 -27.72 -13.21 10.92
CA ASP A 176 -28.54 -14.17 11.65
C ASP A 176 -28.26 -14.12 13.17
N GLY A 177 -27.04 -13.73 13.57
CA GLY A 177 -26.64 -13.62 14.98
C GLY A 177 -27.05 -12.32 15.68
N ILE A 178 -27.00 -11.17 14.99
CA ILE A 178 -27.29 -9.84 15.59
C ILE A 178 -28.16 -8.91 14.73
N GLY A 179 -28.70 -9.36 13.60
CA GLY A 179 -29.55 -8.56 12.71
C GLY A 179 -28.83 -7.53 11.83
N ILE A 180 -27.52 -7.35 12.01
CA ILE A 180 -26.70 -6.33 11.32
C ILE A 180 -26.03 -6.91 10.06
N VAL A 181 -25.97 -6.12 9.00
CA VAL A 181 -25.10 -6.35 7.84
C VAL A 181 -24.10 -5.19 7.70
N PRO A 182 -22.87 -5.42 7.20
CA PRO A 182 -21.92 -4.34 6.95
C PRO A 182 -22.43 -3.38 5.87
N GLY A 183 -22.00 -2.12 5.95
CA GLY A 183 -22.37 -1.06 5.02
C GLY A 183 -21.14 -0.29 4.51
N LEU A 184 -21.05 -0.10 3.20
CA LEU A 184 -19.96 0.63 2.54
C LEU A 184 -20.52 1.86 1.81
N ALA A 185 -20.07 3.05 2.20
CA ALA A 185 -20.32 4.29 1.48
C ALA A 185 -19.21 4.57 0.47
N VAL A 186 -19.61 4.87 -0.78
CA VAL A 186 -18.69 5.23 -1.87
C VAL A 186 -18.99 6.64 -2.35
N ILE A 187 -17.99 7.52 -2.31
CA ILE A 187 -18.07 8.87 -2.84
C ILE A 187 -17.33 8.90 -4.18
N LEU A 188 -18.02 9.31 -5.24
CA LEU A 188 -17.46 9.55 -6.56
C LEU A 188 -17.64 11.03 -6.91
N VAL A 189 -16.58 11.67 -7.39
CA VAL A 189 -16.62 13.05 -7.89
C VAL A 189 -16.28 13.05 -9.38
N GLY A 190 -17.13 13.67 -10.19
CA GLY A 190 -16.93 13.81 -11.63
C GLY A 190 -17.35 12.59 -12.48
N SER A 191 -17.14 12.73 -13.79
CA SER A 191 -17.79 11.88 -14.81
C SER A 191 -16.91 10.79 -15.43
N ARG A 192 -15.71 10.57 -14.86
CA ARG A 192 -14.67 9.68 -15.40
C ARG A 192 -15.17 8.24 -15.62
N LYS A 193 -15.14 7.79 -16.89
CA LYS A 193 -15.65 6.47 -17.32
C LYS A 193 -14.93 5.28 -16.67
N ASP A 194 -13.65 5.43 -16.38
CA ASP A 194 -12.84 4.44 -15.64
C ASP A 194 -13.24 4.38 -14.17
N SER A 195 -13.34 5.53 -13.49
CA SER A 195 -13.85 5.63 -12.12
C SER A 195 -15.28 5.07 -11.98
N GLN A 196 -16.20 5.43 -12.87
CA GLN A 196 -17.56 4.90 -12.92
C GLN A 196 -17.60 3.37 -13.10
N THR A 197 -16.73 2.82 -13.96
CA THR A 197 -16.63 1.37 -14.16
C THR A 197 -16.14 0.67 -12.89
N TYR A 198 -15.18 1.26 -12.18
CA TYR A 198 -14.64 0.72 -10.94
C TYR A 198 -15.64 0.80 -9.78
N VAL A 199 -16.37 1.90 -9.63
CA VAL A 199 -17.48 2.05 -8.65
C VAL A 199 -18.61 1.07 -8.93
N ARG A 200 -19.05 0.93 -10.19
CA ARG A 200 -20.05 -0.08 -10.58
C ARG A 200 -19.61 -1.51 -10.25
N ASN A 201 -18.33 -1.83 -10.38
CA ASN A 201 -17.78 -3.12 -10.01
C ASN A 201 -17.71 -3.32 -8.48
N LYS A 202 -17.39 -2.27 -7.71
CA LYS A 202 -17.45 -2.29 -6.24
C LYS A 202 -18.88 -2.50 -5.73
N LYS A 203 -19.86 -1.78 -6.26
CA LYS A 203 -21.30 -1.95 -5.93
C LYS A 203 -21.76 -3.39 -6.12
N LYS A 204 -21.52 -3.96 -7.31
CA LYS A 204 -21.81 -5.37 -7.63
C LYS A 204 -21.10 -6.36 -6.72
N ALA A 205 -19.88 -6.04 -6.27
CA ALA A 205 -19.14 -6.89 -5.36
C ALA A 205 -19.69 -6.83 -3.92
N CYS A 206 -20.24 -5.69 -3.49
CA CYS A 206 -20.98 -5.56 -2.21
C CYS A 206 -22.28 -6.35 -2.26
N GLU A 207 -23.09 -6.13 -3.30
CA GLU A 207 -24.35 -6.84 -3.56
C GLU A 207 -24.15 -8.36 -3.55
N ALA A 208 -23.12 -8.86 -4.21
CA ALA A 208 -22.80 -10.29 -4.31
C ALA A 208 -22.34 -10.96 -2.99
N VAL A 209 -22.01 -10.19 -1.94
CA VAL A 209 -21.66 -10.74 -0.61
C VAL A 209 -22.62 -10.28 0.50
N GLY A 210 -23.65 -9.48 0.17
CA GLY A 210 -24.60 -8.96 1.16
C GLY A 210 -24.17 -7.71 1.92
N ILE A 211 -23.12 -6.99 1.49
CA ILE A 211 -22.81 -5.65 2.02
C ILE A 211 -23.78 -4.62 1.44
N LYS A 212 -24.36 -3.79 2.30
CA LYS A 212 -25.22 -2.68 1.88
C LYS A 212 -24.37 -1.56 1.28
N SER A 213 -24.58 -1.25 0.00
CA SER A 213 -23.85 -0.18 -0.69
C SER A 213 -24.60 1.15 -0.59
N TYR A 214 -23.90 2.21 -0.18
CA TYR A 214 -24.35 3.59 -0.22
C TYR A 214 -23.48 4.37 -1.22
N GLU A 215 -24.05 5.35 -1.92
CA GLU A 215 -23.35 6.12 -2.95
C GLU A 215 -23.65 7.62 -2.84
N ALA A 216 -22.61 8.44 -2.94
CA ALA A 216 -22.70 9.87 -3.22
C ALA A 216 -21.98 10.14 -4.55
N ASN A 217 -22.75 10.45 -5.59
CA ASN A 217 -22.23 10.76 -6.92
C ASN A 217 -22.31 12.28 -7.13
N LEU A 218 -21.17 12.96 -7.03
CA LEU A 218 -21.03 14.42 -7.14
C LEU A 218 -20.53 14.81 -8.54
N PRO A 219 -20.91 15.98 -9.06
CA PRO A 219 -20.42 16.49 -10.34
C PRO A 219 -18.93 16.86 -10.27
N GLU A 220 -18.32 17.18 -11.41
CA GLU A 220 -16.86 17.42 -11.49
C GLU A 220 -16.45 18.80 -10.96
N ASP A 221 -17.39 19.74 -10.89
CA ASP A 221 -17.27 21.12 -10.41
C ASP A 221 -17.69 21.30 -8.94
N SER A 222 -18.06 20.23 -8.24
CA SER A 222 -18.36 20.26 -6.80
C SER A 222 -17.23 20.85 -5.95
N THR A 223 -17.58 21.43 -4.81
CA THR A 223 -16.59 22.00 -3.87
C THR A 223 -16.04 20.93 -2.92
N GLU A 224 -14.87 21.21 -2.33
CA GLU A 224 -14.26 20.33 -1.34
C GLU A 224 -15.14 20.21 -0.07
N GLU A 225 -15.82 21.28 0.31
CA GLU A 225 -16.77 21.33 1.44
C GLU A 225 -17.99 20.42 1.20
N GLU A 226 -18.41 20.20 -0.04
CA GLU A 226 -19.50 19.26 -0.36
C GLU A 226 -19.06 17.81 -0.15
N VAL A 227 -17.84 17.46 -0.60
CA VAL A 227 -17.24 16.15 -0.34
C VAL A 227 -17.08 15.92 1.17
N LEU A 228 -16.58 16.92 1.90
CA LEU A 228 -16.38 16.85 3.35
C LEU A 228 -17.71 16.71 4.13
N LYS A 229 -18.79 17.36 3.69
CA LYS A 229 -20.14 17.15 4.27
C LYS A 229 -20.62 15.71 4.09
N HIS A 230 -20.44 15.12 2.90
CA HIS A 230 -20.80 13.71 2.69
C HIS A 230 -19.96 12.77 3.55
N ILE A 231 -18.67 13.03 3.73
CA ILE A 231 -17.81 12.25 4.63
C ILE A 231 -18.28 12.37 6.08
N ALA A 232 -18.63 13.59 6.56
CA ALA A 232 -19.17 13.78 7.90
C ALA A 232 -20.47 12.99 8.12
N CYS A 233 -21.44 13.11 7.22
CA CYS A 233 -22.69 12.33 7.30
C CYS A 233 -22.45 10.80 7.34
N PHE A 234 -21.48 10.30 6.58
CA PHE A 234 -21.13 8.87 6.59
C PHE A 234 -20.25 8.45 7.78
N ASN A 235 -19.50 9.36 8.41
CA ASN A 235 -18.83 9.13 9.69
C ASN A 235 -19.87 8.98 10.81
N ASP A 236 -20.92 9.80 10.82
CA ASP A 236 -21.94 9.80 11.86
C ASP A 236 -23.00 8.69 11.67
N ASP A 237 -23.27 8.22 10.44
CA ASP A 237 -24.24 7.15 10.16
C ASP A 237 -23.80 5.78 10.76
N PRO A 238 -24.52 5.23 11.76
CA PRO A 238 -24.14 3.96 12.41
C PRO A 238 -24.38 2.72 11.53
N SER A 239 -25.05 2.87 10.38
CA SER A 239 -25.22 1.81 9.38
C SER A 239 -24.10 1.78 8.33
N VAL A 240 -23.28 2.84 8.27
CA VAL A 240 -22.06 2.89 7.47
C VAL A 240 -20.88 2.45 8.33
N HIS A 241 -20.15 1.46 7.83
CA HIS A 241 -19.02 0.81 8.52
C HIS A 241 -17.70 1.02 7.76
N GLY A 242 -17.78 1.34 6.47
CA GLY A 242 -16.64 1.74 5.65
C GLY A 242 -16.99 2.94 4.77
N ILE A 243 -16.02 3.83 4.57
CA ILE A 243 -16.11 4.97 3.65
C ILE A 243 -14.98 4.86 2.64
N LEU A 244 -15.27 5.21 1.39
CA LEU A 244 -14.36 5.12 0.28
C LEU A 244 -14.53 6.31 -0.67
N VAL A 245 -13.51 7.16 -0.76
CA VAL A 245 -13.46 8.22 -1.79
C VAL A 245 -12.78 7.67 -3.03
N GLN A 246 -13.43 7.77 -4.20
CA GLN A 246 -12.90 7.23 -5.44
C GLN A 246 -11.88 8.18 -6.09
N LEU A 247 -10.60 7.87 -5.90
CA LEU A 247 -9.48 8.57 -6.54
C LEU A 247 -9.35 8.25 -8.05
N PRO A 248 -8.67 9.09 -8.85
CA PRO A 248 -8.21 10.44 -8.48
C PRO A 248 -9.37 11.45 -8.53
N LEU A 249 -9.28 12.46 -7.68
CA LEU A 249 -10.25 13.55 -7.59
C LEU A 249 -10.00 14.64 -8.65
N PRO A 250 -10.93 15.58 -8.85
CA PRO A 250 -10.72 16.79 -9.63
C PRO A 250 -9.52 17.61 -9.13
N ARG A 251 -8.81 18.28 -10.06
CA ARG A 251 -7.52 18.94 -9.79
C ARG A 251 -7.58 20.14 -8.82
N HIS A 252 -8.76 20.66 -8.52
CA HIS A 252 -8.95 21.76 -7.57
C HIS A 252 -9.16 21.28 -6.13
N MET A 253 -9.31 19.98 -5.89
CA MET A 253 -9.49 19.38 -4.57
C MET A 253 -8.16 18.89 -3.98
N ASN A 254 -8.02 18.98 -2.66
CA ASN A 254 -6.91 18.42 -1.91
C ASN A 254 -7.24 16.99 -1.47
N GLU A 255 -6.71 15.99 -2.20
CA GLU A 255 -6.94 14.57 -1.91
C GLU A 255 -6.53 14.19 -0.47
N GLU A 256 -5.45 14.76 0.06
CA GLU A 256 -4.99 14.47 1.43
C GLU A 256 -5.95 15.02 2.48
N LYS A 257 -6.46 16.25 2.31
CA LYS A 257 -7.45 16.84 3.24
C LYS A 257 -8.78 16.06 3.22
N ILE A 258 -9.20 15.60 2.04
CA ILE A 258 -10.42 14.78 1.88
C ILE A 258 -10.25 13.39 2.52
N LEU A 259 -9.14 12.69 2.26
CA LEU A 259 -8.89 11.37 2.84
C LEU A 259 -8.69 11.41 4.36
N ASN A 260 -8.04 12.46 4.88
CA ASN A 260 -7.86 12.67 6.32
C ASN A 260 -9.16 13.02 7.08
N ALA A 261 -10.27 13.31 6.39
CA ALA A 261 -11.57 13.54 7.01
C ALA A 261 -12.36 12.24 7.26
N ILE A 262 -11.92 11.10 6.69
CA ILE A 262 -12.53 9.79 6.91
C ILE A 262 -12.16 9.29 8.31
N GLY A 263 -13.16 8.94 9.12
CA GLY A 263 -12.95 8.38 10.45
C GLY A 263 -12.06 7.14 10.43
N LEU A 264 -11.10 7.04 11.35
CA LEU A 264 -10.05 6.00 11.35
C LEU A 264 -10.65 4.58 11.44
N GLU A 265 -11.76 4.46 12.15
CA GLU A 265 -12.58 3.26 12.28
C GLU A 265 -13.41 2.93 11.04
N LYS A 266 -13.57 3.84 10.06
CA LYS A 266 -14.25 3.63 8.78
C LYS A 266 -13.35 3.75 7.52
N ASP A 267 -12.05 4.07 7.65
CA ASP A 267 -11.03 4.08 6.58
C ASP A 267 -10.73 2.66 6.03
N VAL A 268 -11.71 2.03 5.39
CA VAL A 268 -11.61 0.64 4.93
C VAL A 268 -10.64 0.44 3.76
N ASP A 269 -10.22 1.50 3.06
CA ASP A 269 -9.13 1.43 2.06
C ASP A 269 -7.73 1.57 2.70
N GLY A 270 -7.65 1.99 3.98
CA GLY A 270 -6.47 1.93 4.84
C GLY A 270 -5.44 3.05 4.66
N PHE A 271 -5.82 4.17 4.02
CA PHE A 271 -4.90 5.23 3.62
C PHE A 271 -4.73 6.35 4.65
N HIS A 272 -5.55 6.41 5.70
CA HIS A 272 -5.39 7.41 6.77
C HIS A 272 -3.99 7.26 7.40
N PRO A 273 -3.20 8.34 7.55
CA PRO A 273 -1.83 8.28 8.08
C PRO A 273 -1.66 7.55 9.43
N LEU A 274 -2.71 7.48 10.27
CA LEU A 274 -2.67 6.71 11.51
C LEU A 274 -2.69 5.19 11.28
N ASN A 275 -3.29 4.68 10.19
CA ASN A 275 -3.15 3.28 9.79
C ASN A 275 -1.73 2.99 9.28
N ILE A 276 -1.19 3.83 8.39
CA ILE A 276 0.19 3.66 7.89
C ILE A 276 1.22 3.78 9.03
N GLY A 277 1.03 4.72 9.95
CA GLY A 277 1.89 4.91 11.12
C GLY A 277 1.80 3.78 12.15
N ARG A 278 0.62 3.17 12.35
CA ARG A 278 0.50 1.95 13.18
C ARG A 278 1.13 0.72 12.50
N LEU A 279 1.08 0.64 11.17
CA LEU A 279 1.68 -0.44 10.39
C LEU A 279 3.21 -0.42 10.43
N SER A 280 3.85 0.76 10.49
CA SER A 280 5.31 0.90 10.57
C SER A 280 5.88 0.75 11.99
N MET A 281 5.04 0.74 13.03
CA MET A 281 5.47 0.60 14.44
C MET A 281 5.45 -0.87 14.89
N GLN A 282 6.59 -1.36 15.38
CA GLN A 282 6.65 -2.67 16.04
C GLN A 282 5.75 -2.70 17.29
N GLY A 283 5.06 -3.82 17.52
CA GLY A 283 4.13 -3.97 18.64
C GLY A 283 2.84 -3.17 18.50
N ARG A 284 2.49 -2.69 17.29
CA ARG A 284 1.22 -2.07 16.97
C ARG A 284 0.59 -2.68 15.71
N ASP A 285 -0.73 -2.59 15.67
CA ASP A 285 -1.56 -2.99 14.53
C ASP A 285 -2.44 -1.82 14.09
N PRO A 286 -2.61 -1.61 12.77
CA PRO A 286 -3.53 -0.60 12.25
C PRO A 286 -4.98 -1.08 12.39
N LEU A 287 -5.94 -0.16 12.29
CA LEU A 287 -7.35 -0.54 12.21
C LEU A 287 -7.68 -1.17 10.85
N PHE A 288 -6.94 -0.80 9.80
CA PHE A 288 -7.02 -1.36 8.46
C PHE A 288 -5.65 -1.41 7.79
N VAL A 289 -5.46 -2.40 6.92
CA VAL A 289 -4.29 -2.51 6.04
C VAL A 289 -4.71 -2.15 4.62
N PRO A 290 -3.95 -1.30 3.88
CA PRO A 290 -4.23 -0.94 2.49
C PRO A 290 -4.60 -2.12 1.59
N CYS A 291 -5.73 -2.01 0.89
CA CYS A 291 -6.37 -3.14 0.22
C CYS A 291 -5.48 -3.86 -0.80
N THR A 292 -4.77 -3.11 -1.63
CA THR A 292 -3.88 -3.68 -2.66
C THR A 292 -2.66 -4.41 -2.04
N PRO A 293 -1.85 -3.77 -1.15
CA PRO A 293 -0.82 -4.46 -0.37
C PRO A 293 -1.31 -5.68 0.42
N LYS A 294 -2.46 -5.58 1.11
CA LYS A 294 -3.08 -6.70 1.83
C LYS A 294 -3.37 -7.86 0.86
N GLY A 295 -3.88 -7.55 -0.33
CA GLY A 295 -4.12 -8.52 -1.40
C GLY A 295 -2.85 -9.20 -1.90
N CYS A 296 -1.73 -8.47 -2.04
CA CYS A 296 -0.44 -9.05 -2.37
C CYS A 296 0.03 -10.07 -1.33
N MET A 297 -0.10 -9.75 -0.04
CA MET A 297 0.27 -10.66 1.06
C MET A 297 -0.64 -11.91 1.11
N GLU A 298 -1.94 -11.74 0.88
CA GLU A 298 -2.93 -12.82 0.84
C GLU A 298 -2.65 -13.81 -0.33
N LEU A 299 -2.24 -13.29 -1.50
CA LEU A 299 -1.80 -14.13 -2.62
C LEU A 299 -0.54 -14.94 -2.27
N LEU A 300 0.47 -14.31 -1.69
CA LEU A 300 1.69 -14.99 -1.24
C LEU A 300 1.35 -16.10 -0.22
N HIS A 301 0.50 -15.78 0.77
CA HIS A 301 0.07 -16.72 1.80
C HIS A 301 -0.67 -17.94 1.22
N ARG A 302 -1.74 -17.73 0.44
CA ARG A 302 -2.53 -18.84 -0.12
C ARG A 302 -1.80 -19.67 -1.18
N TYR A 303 -0.71 -19.15 -1.75
CA TYR A 303 0.16 -19.93 -2.64
C TYR A 303 1.29 -20.67 -1.92
N GLY A 304 1.37 -20.55 -0.58
CA GLY A 304 2.36 -21.24 0.25
C GLY A 304 3.75 -20.60 0.22
N VAL A 305 3.85 -19.31 -0.12
CA VAL A 305 5.13 -18.62 -0.28
C VAL A 305 5.68 -18.22 1.09
N GLU A 306 6.78 -18.85 1.50
CA GLU A 306 7.52 -18.47 2.70
C GLU A 306 8.12 -17.06 2.54
N ILE A 307 7.67 -16.10 3.36
CA ILE A 307 8.17 -14.71 3.35
C ILE A 307 9.31 -14.50 4.36
N LYS A 308 9.26 -15.22 5.49
CA LYS A 308 10.19 -15.08 6.62
C LYS A 308 11.64 -15.36 6.19
N GLY A 309 12.54 -14.43 6.48
CA GLY A 309 13.96 -14.53 6.15
C GLY A 309 14.31 -14.37 4.66
N LYS A 310 13.33 -14.24 3.76
CA LYS A 310 13.59 -14.00 2.32
C LYS A 310 14.06 -12.57 2.05
N ARG A 311 14.68 -12.37 0.89
CA ARG A 311 14.90 -11.05 0.31
C ARG A 311 13.68 -10.65 -0.51
N ALA A 312 13.06 -9.52 -0.18
CA ALA A 312 11.91 -9.00 -0.92
C ALA A 312 12.21 -7.63 -1.52
N VAL A 313 11.93 -7.44 -2.81
CA VAL A 313 12.06 -6.15 -3.50
C VAL A 313 10.69 -5.61 -3.85
N VAL A 314 10.43 -4.35 -3.48
CA VAL A 314 9.26 -3.60 -3.91
C VAL A 314 9.70 -2.52 -4.89
N ILE A 315 9.15 -2.55 -6.10
CA ILE A 315 9.46 -1.61 -7.18
C ILE A 315 8.32 -0.60 -7.26
N GLY A 316 8.62 0.67 -6.98
CA GLY A 316 7.64 1.73 -6.74
C GLY A 316 7.54 2.08 -5.24
N ARG A 317 7.39 3.37 -4.95
CA ARG A 317 7.33 3.93 -3.58
C ARG A 317 6.05 4.74 -3.29
N SER A 318 4.96 4.38 -3.94
CA SER A 318 3.66 5.06 -3.80
C SER A 318 3.07 4.88 -2.39
N ASN A 319 2.40 5.91 -1.88
CA ASN A 319 1.74 5.88 -0.56
C ASN A 319 0.66 4.79 -0.48
N ILE A 320 -0.05 4.55 -1.60
CA ILE A 320 -1.18 3.61 -1.68
C ILE A 320 -0.78 2.13 -1.90
N VAL A 321 0.44 1.86 -2.39
CA VAL A 321 0.90 0.49 -2.65
C VAL A 321 2.34 0.26 -2.19
N GLY A 322 3.32 0.91 -2.82
CA GLY A 322 4.74 0.54 -2.68
C GLY A 322 5.26 0.63 -1.24
N MET A 323 4.92 1.72 -0.54
CA MET A 323 5.31 1.90 0.86
C MET A 323 4.64 0.89 1.81
N PRO A 324 3.29 0.79 1.89
CA PRO A 324 2.64 -0.21 2.74
C PRO A 324 2.95 -1.68 2.38
N ALA A 325 3.20 -2.01 1.10
CA ALA A 325 3.64 -3.36 0.72
C ALA A 325 5.02 -3.71 1.30
N ALA A 326 5.97 -2.76 1.27
CA ALA A 326 7.27 -2.95 1.90
C ALA A 326 7.16 -3.12 3.42
N LEU A 327 6.31 -2.34 4.09
CA LEU A 327 6.06 -2.46 5.53
C LEU A 327 5.43 -3.82 5.91
N LEU A 328 4.50 -4.34 5.10
CA LEU A 328 3.90 -5.67 5.33
C LEU A 328 4.92 -6.80 5.15
N LEU A 329 5.76 -6.75 4.12
CA LEU A 329 6.85 -7.71 3.92
C LEU A 329 7.85 -7.66 5.08
N GLN A 330 8.20 -6.47 5.55
CA GLN A 330 9.06 -6.28 6.73
C GLN A 330 8.43 -6.86 8.00
N LYS A 331 7.13 -6.61 8.23
CA LYS A 331 6.37 -7.16 9.37
C LYS A 331 6.20 -8.69 9.29
N ALA A 332 6.20 -9.25 8.08
CA ALA A 332 6.30 -10.69 7.81
C ALA A 332 7.75 -11.24 7.88
N ASN A 333 8.70 -10.45 8.37
CA ASN A 333 10.12 -10.80 8.57
C ASN A 333 10.94 -11.04 7.28
N ALA A 334 10.57 -10.43 6.15
CA ALA A 334 11.46 -10.35 4.99
C ALA A 334 12.51 -9.25 5.16
N THR A 335 13.70 -9.46 4.57
CA THR A 335 14.69 -8.41 4.34
C THR A 335 14.26 -7.61 3.11
N ILE A 336 13.78 -6.39 3.32
CA ILE A 336 13.20 -5.56 2.25
C ILE A 336 14.23 -4.71 1.50
N SER A 337 13.94 -4.36 0.26
CA SER A 337 14.62 -3.32 -0.51
C SER A 337 13.63 -2.60 -1.43
N MET A 338 13.69 -1.27 -1.45
CA MET A 338 12.77 -0.44 -2.23
C MET A 338 13.47 0.14 -3.45
N VAL A 339 12.94 -0.15 -4.63
CA VAL A 339 13.45 0.31 -5.93
C VAL A 339 12.52 1.37 -6.49
N HIS A 340 13.07 2.46 -7.01
CA HIS A 340 12.33 3.60 -7.56
C HIS A 340 13.16 4.34 -8.61
N SER A 341 12.61 5.37 -9.26
CA SER A 341 13.26 6.13 -10.34
C SER A 341 14.67 6.64 -10.05
N TYR A 342 14.99 6.97 -8.79
CA TYR A 342 16.32 7.43 -8.36
C TYR A 342 17.27 6.30 -7.91
N THR A 343 16.87 5.03 -8.00
CA THR A 343 17.69 3.88 -7.56
C THR A 343 18.76 3.58 -8.60
N LYS A 344 20.03 3.63 -8.20
CA LYS A 344 21.15 3.13 -9.02
C LYS A 344 21.10 1.61 -9.08
N ASN A 345 21.48 1.05 -10.24
CA ASN A 345 21.54 -0.38 -10.52
C ASN A 345 20.28 -1.18 -10.10
N PRO A 346 19.06 -0.74 -10.48
CA PRO A 346 17.80 -1.35 -10.02
C PRO A 346 17.69 -2.84 -10.41
N VAL A 347 18.29 -3.21 -11.54
CA VAL A 347 18.38 -4.59 -12.04
C VAL A 347 19.16 -5.51 -11.08
N GLU A 348 20.29 -5.04 -10.55
CA GLU A 348 21.17 -5.82 -9.66
C GLU A 348 20.55 -6.02 -8.28
N ILE A 349 19.78 -5.04 -7.81
CA ILE A 349 19.01 -5.13 -6.56
C ILE A 349 17.84 -6.11 -6.75
N THR A 350 17.08 -5.98 -7.84
CA THR A 350 15.93 -6.86 -8.14
C THR A 350 16.35 -8.33 -8.31
N ARG A 351 17.49 -8.59 -8.96
CA ARG A 351 18.02 -9.95 -9.19
C ARG A 351 18.49 -10.67 -7.91
N GLN A 352 18.52 -9.98 -6.77
CA GLN A 352 18.82 -10.59 -5.47
C GLN A 352 17.56 -11.01 -4.68
N ALA A 353 16.36 -10.67 -5.16
CA ALA A 353 15.11 -10.94 -4.47
C ALA A 353 14.60 -12.37 -4.67
N ASP A 354 14.04 -12.96 -3.63
CA ASP A 354 13.22 -14.17 -3.70
C ASP A 354 11.74 -13.83 -3.96
N ILE A 355 11.31 -12.62 -3.58
CA ILE A 355 9.95 -12.10 -3.76
C ILE A 355 10.04 -10.70 -4.40
N ILE A 356 9.35 -10.47 -5.50
CA ILE A 356 9.26 -9.17 -6.17
C ILE A 356 7.81 -8.70 -6.15
N ILE A 357 7.55 -7.49 -5.66
CA ILE A 357 6.28 -6.79 -5.84
C ILE A 357 6.52 -5.58 -6.76
N SER A 358 5.94 -5.59 -7.96
CA SER A 358 6.06 -4.48 -8.91
C SER A 358 4.80 -3.60 -8.89
N ALA A 359 4.98 -2.33 -8.56
CA ALA A 359 3.94 -1.30 -8.42
C ALA A 359 4.48 0.08 -8.88
N ALA A 360 5.15 0.08 -10.03
CA ALA A 360 5.75 1.24 -10.68
C ALA A 360 4.78 1.98 -11.59
N GLY A 361 3.80 1.29 -12.20
CA GLY A 361 2.87 1.87 -13.18
C GLY A 361 3.55 2.18 -14.52
N VAL A 362 4.38 1.25 -15.00
CA VAL A 362 5.17 1.38 -16.24
C VAL A 362 5.20 0.04 -16.97
N ALA A 363 4.49 -0.02 -18.11
CA ALA A 363 4.31 -1.25 -18.90
C ALA A 363 5.61 -1.99 -19.22
N ASN A 364 5.72 -3.25 -18.80
CA ASN A 364 6.84 -4.16 -19.09
C ASN A 364 8.24 -3.64 -18.67
N LEU A 365 8.32 -2.75 -17.67
CA LEU A 365 9.56 -2.24 -17.08
C LEU A 365 10.47 -3.36 -16.58
N VAL A 366 9.91 -4.32 -15.85
CA VAL A 366 10.67 -5.44 -15.28
C VAL A 366 10.79 -6.54 -16.32
N ARG A 367 12.02 -6.74 -16.82
CA ARG A 367 12.35 -7.79 -17.79
C ARG A 367 12.73 -9.10 -17.09
N GLY A 368 12.65 -10.23 -17.78
CA GLY A 368 13.06 -11.53 -17.22
C GLY A 368 14.47 -11.54 -16.65
N SER A 369 15.38 -10.76 -17.24
CA SER A 369 16.77 -10.58 -16.77
C SER A 369 16.91 -9.84 -15.43
N TRP A 370 15.86 -9.19 -14.92
CA TRP A 370 15.82 -8.59 -13.58
C TRP A 370 15.46 -9.61 -12.49
N ILE A 371 14.87 -10.74 -12.86
CA ILE A 371 14.26 -11.69 -11.95
C ILE A 371 15.30 -12.75 -11.58
N LYS A 372 15.37 -13.10 -10.29
CA LYS A 372 16.18 -14.23 -9.81
C LYS A 372 15.49 -15.54 -10.23
N PRO A 373 16.22 -16.53 -10.80
CA PRO A 373 15.65 -17.85 -11.07
C PRO A 373 14.98 -18.44 -9.82
N GLY A 374 13.71 -18.84 -9.95
CA GLY A 374 12.90 -19.37 -8.86
C GLY A 374 12.23 -18.34 -7.94
N ALA A 375 12.37 -17.03 -8.19
CA ALA A 375 11.66 -16.01 -7.41
C ALA A 375 10.14 -15.99 -7.66
N VAL A 376 9.38 -15.46 -6.71
CA VAL A 376 7.94 -15.21 -6.83
C VAL A 376 7.69 -13.75 -7.24
N VAL A 377 6.80 -13.53 -8.19
CA VAL A 377 6.52 -12.20 -8.76
C VAL A 377 5.04 -11.84 -8.59
N ILE A 378 4.79 -10.75 -7.86
CA ILE A 378 3.48 -10.10 -7.75
C ILE A 378 3.51 -8.80 -8.57
N ASP A 379 2.77 -8.79 -9.66
CA ASP A 379 2.61 -7.64 -10.54
C ASP A 379 1.30 -6.92 -10.21
N VAL A 380 1.43 -5.68 -9.74
CA VAL A 380 0.34 -4.78 -9.36
C VAL A 380 0.04 -3.79 -10.51
N GLY A 381 0.91 -3.70 -11.51
CA GLY A 381 0.75 -2.79 -12.64
C GLY A 381 -0.52 -3.10 -13.45
N ILE A 382 -1.22 -2.05 -13.88
CA ILE A 382 -2.35 -2.16 -14.82
C ILE A 382 -2.21 -1.03 -15.84
N ASN A 383 -1.44 -1.30 -16.88
CA ASN A 383 -1.03 -0.33 -17.88
C ASN A 383 -1.79 -0.57 -19.20
N PRO A 384 -2.59 0.39 -19.70
CA PRO A 384 -3.18 0.29 -21.03
C PRO A 384 -2.10 0.48 -22.10
N VAL A 385 -2.06 -0.42 -23.09
CA VAL A 385 -1.18 -0.37 -24.25
C VAL A 385 -2.02 -0.57 -25.51
N ASP A 386 -1.82 0.28 -26.51
CA ASP A 386 -2.56 0.27 -27.77
C ASP A 386 -2.48 -1.12 -28.44
N ASP A 387 -3.62 -1.62 -28.89
CA ASP A 387 -3.78 -2.95 -29.49
C ASP A 387 -4.94 -2.91 -30.50
N ALA A 388 -4.59 -2.88 -31.78
CA ALA A 388 -5.55 -2.84 -32.88
C ALA A 388 -6.33 -4.16 -33.08
N GLN A 389 -5.93 -5.25 -32.44
CA GLN A 389 -6.66 -6.53 -32.45
C GLN A 389 -7.66 -6.62 -31.28
N SER A 390 -7.47 -5.82 -30.23
CA SER A 390 -8.43 -5.70 -29.13
C SER A 390 -9.70 -4.96 -29.57
N PRO A 391 -10.92 -5.48 -29.29
CA PRO A 391 -12.17 -4.76 -29.51
C PRO A 391 -12.31 -3.43 -28.74
N ARG A 392 -11.35 -3.10 -27.87
CA ARG A 392 -11.29 -1.83 -27.13
C ARG A 392 -10.25 -0.85 -27.68
N GLY A 393 -9.47 -1.25 -28.70
CA GLY A 393 -8.30 -0.52 -29.22
C GLY A 393 -7.07 -0.56 -28.32
N TYR A 394 -7.14 -1.23 -27.16
CA TYR A 394 -6.04 -1.42 -26.22
C TYR A 394 -6.18 -2.72 -25.44
N ARG A 395 -5.06 -3.22 -24.93
CA ARG A 395 -4.98 -4.30 -23.93
C ARG A 395 -4.41 -3.77 -22.62
N LEU A 396 -4.60 -4.51 -21.54
CA LEU A 396 -3.99 -4.20 -20.24
C LEU A 396 -2.79 -5.14 -20.04
N VAL A 397 -1.63 -4.58 -19.69
CA VAL A 397 -0.40 -5.31 -19.35
C VAL A 397 0.12 -4.87 -17.98
N GLY A 398 0.95 -5.70 -17.38
CA GLY A 398 1.56 -5.41 -16.08
C GLY A 398 2.78 -4.49 -16.14
N ASP A 399 3.43 -4.31 -15.00
CA ASP A 399 4.76 -3.67 -14.93
C ASP A 399 5.88 -4.66 -15.30
N VAL A 400 5.59 -5.96 -15.31
CA VAL A 400 6.51 -7.05 -15.64
C VAL A 400 6.21 -7.60 -17.03
N CYS A 401 7.25 -7.88 -17.83
CA CYS A 401 7.09 -8.59 -19.10
C CYS A 401 6.77 -10.07 -18.81
N TYR A 402 5.48 -10.40 -18.80
CA TYR A 402 4.96 -11.69 -18.37
C TYR A 402 5.57 -12.88 -19.15
N GLU A 403 5.78 -12.72 -20.45
CA GLU A 403 6.30 -13.74 -21.37
C GLU A 403 7.78 -14.08 -21.13
N GLU A 404 8.54 -13.16 -20.55
CA GLU A 404 9.91 -13.40 -20.10
C GLU A 404 9.92 -13.93 -18.65
N ALA A 405 9.12 -13.32 -17.77
CA ALA A 405 9.09 -13.64 -16.36
C ALA A 405 8.57 -15.07 -16.09
N CYS A 406 7.62 -15.56 -16.89
CA CYS A 406 7.14 -16.95 -16.81
C CYS A 406 8.22 -18.01 -17.09
N LYS A 407 9.38 -17.63 -17.63
CA LYS A 407 10.51 -18.53 -17.93
C LYS A 407 11.60 -18.52 -16.85
N VAL A 408 11.43 -17.71 -15.79
CA VAL A 408 12.46 -17.44 -14.77
C VAL A 408 11.89 -17.52 -13.34
N ALA A 409 10.67 -17.02 -13.13
CA ALA A 409 9.99 -17.07 -11.84
C ALA A 409 9.53 -18.50 -11.49
N SER A 410 9.42 -18.81 -10.20
CA SER A 410 8.71 -20.02 -9.74
C SER A 410 7.20 -19.84 -9.78
N ALA A 411 6.72 -18.62 -9.52
CA ALA A 411 5.31 -18.26 -9.59
C ALA A 411 5.12 -16.78 -9.94
N ILE A 412 4.05 -16.45 -10.70
CA ILE A 412 3.76 -15.09 -11.14
C ILE A 412 2.25 -14.80 -11.28
N THR A 413 1.81 -13.63 -10.84
CA THR A 413 0.45 -13.13 -11.09
C THR A 413 0.28 -12.65 -12.54
N PRO A 414 -0.79 -13.02 -13.26
CA PRO A 414 -1.09 -12.48 -14.58
C PRO A 414 -1.69 -11.07 -14.50
N VAL A 415 -1.50 -10.26 -15.53
CA VAL A 415 -2.23 -8.99 -15.70
C VAL A 415 -2.96 -9.02 -17.05
N PRO A 416 -4.31 -8.88 -17.08
CA PRO A 416 -5.22 -8.84 -15.93
C PRO A 416 -5.39 -10.22 -15.26
N GLY A 417 -5.95 -10.24 -14.04
CA GLY A 417 -6.35 -11.46 -13.32
C GLY A 417 -5.66 -11.69 -11.97
N GLY A 418 -4.49 -11.09 -11.76
CA GLY A 418 -3.74 -11.14 -10.50
C GLY A 418 -4.29 -10.22 -9.41
N VAL A 419 -3.60 -9.10 -9.16
CA VAL A 419 -3.83 -8.28 -7.94
C VAL A 419 -5.14 -7.47 -7.98
N GLY A 420 -5.58 -6.98 -9.15
CA GLY A 420 -6.78 -6.13 -9.26
C GLY A 420 -8.06 -6.71 -8.63
N PRO A 421 -8.43 -7.98 -8.89
CA PRO A 421 -9.52 -8.66 -8.17
C PRO A 421 -9.35 -8.70 -6.64
N MET A 422 -8.12 -8.86 -6.16
CA MET A 422 -7.81 -8.93 -4.72
C MET A 422 -8.06 -7.60 -4.02
N THR A 423 -7.75 -6.46 -4.64
CA THR A 423 -8.04 -5.13 -4.07
C THR A 423 -9.51 -4.99 -3.68
N ILE A 424 -10.44 -5.45 -4.53
CA ILE A 424 -11.88 -5.39 -4.23
C ILE A 424 -12.25 -6.38 -3.12
N ALA A 425 -11.72 -7.61 -3.13
CA ALA A 425 -11.96 -8.58 -2.06
C ALA A 425 -11.44 -8.10 -0.69
N MET A 426 -10.30 -7.39 -0.66
CA MET A 426 -9.72 -6.82 0.55
C MET A 426 -10.50 -5.63 1.10
N LEU A 427 -11.09 -4.79 0.23
CA LEU A 427 -12.00 -3.71 0.63
C LEU A 427 -13.26 -4.24 1.32
N LEU A 428 -13.86 -5.29 0.77
CA LEU A 428 -15.01 -5.98 1.39
C LEU A 428 -14.60 -6.64 2.72
N SER A 429 -13.42 -7.29 2.76
CA SER A 429 -12.85 -7.86 3.98
C SER A 429 -12.64 -6.80 5.07
N ASN A 430 -12.07 -5.64 4.73
CA ASN A 430 -11.88 -4.53 5.66
C ASN A 430 -13.24 -3.98 6.14
N THR A 431 -14.23 -3.84 5.27
CA THR A 431 -15.59 -3.38 5.63
C THR A 431 -16.28 -4.35 6.60
N LEU A 432 -16.18 -5.66 6.36
CA LEU A 432 -16.66 -6.69 7.29
C LEU A 432 -15.94 -6.60 8.64
N SER A 433 -14.60 -6.51 8.65
CA SER A 433 -13.82 -6.37 9.89
C SER A 433 -14.17 -5.09 10.66
N SER A 434 -14.50 -4.01 9.96
CA SER A 434 -15.01 -2.78 10.58
C SER A 434 -16.34 -3.01 11.28
N ALA A 435 -17.32 -3.58 10.57
CA ALA A 435 -18.65 -3.83 11.12
C ALA A 435 -18.59 -4.79 12.32
N LYS A 436 -17.75 -5.83 12.25
CA LYS A 436 -17.52 -6.73 13.40
C LYS A 436 -16.92 -6.02 14.60
N ARG A 437 -15.97 -5.10 14.40
CA ARG A 437 -15.34 -4.29 15.46
C ARG A 437 -16.32 -3.28 16.08
N ILE A 438 -17.19 -2.66 15.27
CA ILE A 438 -18.17 -1.67 15.73
C ILE A 438 -19.28 -2.31 16.57
N HIS A 439 -19.71 -3.54 16.23
CA HIS A 439 -20.80 -4.26 16.90
C HIS A 439 -20.35 -5.41 17.83
N ASP A 440 -19.07 -5.42 18.24
CA ASP A 440 -18.41 -6.49 19.02
C ASP A 440 -18.73 -7.94 18.55
N PHE A 441 -18.92 -8.12 17.24
CA PHE A 441 -19.27 -9.42 16.67
C PHE A 441 -18.02 -10.30 16.60
N LYS A 442 -17.90 -11.20 17.58
CA LYS A 442 -16.73 -12.08 17.81
C LYS A 442 -16.23 -12.74 16.54
N VAL A 443 -15.09 -12.23 16.05
CA VAL A 443 -14.33 -12.85 14.97
C VAL A 443 -13.86 -14.23 15.45
N HIS A 444 -14.11 -15.28 14.67
CA HIS A 444 -13.38 -16.53 14.81
C HIS A 444 -11.96 -16.31 14.27
N VAL A 445 -11.09 -15.75 15.10
CA VAL A 445 -9.72 -15.41 14.71
C VAL A 445 -8.92 -16.72 14.63
N HIS A 446 -8.69 -17.21 13.41
CA HIS A 446 -7.50 -18.02 13.15
C HIS A 446 -6.29 -17.09 13.32
N SER A 447 -5.67 -17.13 14.50
CA SER A 447 -4.53 -16.27 14.83
C SER A 447 -3.29 -16.74 14.07
N PHE A 448 -2.92 -16.01 13.03
CA PHE A 448 -1.69 -16.24 12.29
C PHE A 448 -0.47 -15.92 13.16
N SER A 449 0.41 -16.92 13.32
CA SER A 449 1.62 -16.92 14.17
C SER A 449 2.83 -17.51 13.45
#